data_AF-A0A821F4G6-F1
#
_entry.id   AF-A0A821F4G6-F1
#
_cell.length_a   1.000
_cell.length_b   1.000
_cell.length_c   1.000
_cell.angle_alpha   90.00
_cell.angle_beta   90.00
_cell.angle_gamma   90.00
#
_symmetry.space_group_name_H-M   'P 1'
#
loop_
_entity.id
_entity.type
_entity.pdbx_description
1 polymer ?
#
loop_
_entity_poly.entity_id
_entity_poly.type
_entity_poly.pdbx_seq_one_letter_code
_entity_poly.pdbx_strand_id
1 'polypeptide(L)'
;MQKLTTGALMRFAKNSSGGEQPILQVLNIKLMDSKPLNESSMTASQYKKAQRYRLILSDGKHFLPSCVLTVQLNDLVTNDQLQEYSIIRLDRYLRSDLKGQTAKMILQILQITVLDIVTHRIGNPVSLLTADLNENDTLTTSINKDVLQPKVT
;
A
#
# COMPACT_ATOMS: atom_id res chain seq x y z
N MET A 1 6.61 14.83 -14.99
CA MET A 1 6.56 13.59 -14.20
C MET A 1 5.99 13.93 -12.83
N GLN A 2 4.84 13.34 -12.45
CA GLN A 2 4.24 13.59 -11.14
C GLN A 2 5.13 12.97 -10.05
N LYS A 3 5.49 13.76 -9.04
CA LYS A 3 6.35 13.29 -7.94
C LYS A 3 5.51 12.57 -6.89
N LEU A 4 5.93 11.36 -6.51
CA LEU A 4 5.30 10.62 -5.41
C LEU A 4 5.49 11.35 -4.07
N THR A 5 4.50 11.24 -3.19
CA THR A 5 4.54 11.83 -1.85
C THR A 5 5.31 10.93 -0.89
N THR A 6 6.63 10.94 -1.02
CA THR A 6 7.54 10.09 -0.23
C THR A 6 7.34 10.23 1.28
N GLY A 7 7.30 9.09 1.97
CA GLY A 7 7.09 9.00 3.41
C GLY A 7 5.62 9.03 3.85
N ALA A 8 4.66 9.17 2.93
CA ALA A 8 3.24 9.16 3.26
C ALA A 8 2.81 7.87 3.96
N LEU A 9 3.30 6.71 3.51
CA LEU A 9 2.91 5.43 4.10
C LEU A 9 3.45 5.26 5.54
N MET A 10 4.64 5.80 5.82
CA MET A 10 5.17 5.86 7.19
C MET A 10 4.34 6.79 8.09
N ARG A 11 3.88 7.93 7.56
CA ARG A 11 3.01 8.85 8.30
C ARG A 11 1.67 8.18 8.62
N PHE A 12 1.10 7.46 7.66
CA PHE A 12 -0.11 6.67 7.88
C PHE A 12 0.07 5.64 8.98
N ALA A 13 1.24 5.01 9.07
CA ALA A 13 1.51 4.03 10.11
C ALA A 13 1.64 4.66 11.50
N LYS A 14 2.37 5.79 11.59
CA LYS A 14 2.65 6.49 12.86
C LYS A 14 1.44 7.25 13.42
N ASN A 15 0.67 7.90 12.55
CA ASN A 15 -0.40 8.80 12.95
C ASN A 15 -1.72 8.42 12.28
N SER A 16 -2.83 8.58 13.00
CA SER A 16 -4.18 8.33 12.47
C SER A 16 -4.76 9.53 11.72
N SER A 17 -3.96 10.54 11.40
CA SER A 17 -4.44 11.78 10.80
C SER A 17 -4.91 11.57 9.36
N GLY A 18 -6.22 11.55 9.17
CA GLY A 18 -6.84 11.80 7.87
C GLY A 18 -6.60 13.24 7.41
N GLY A 19 -6.62 13.47 6.11
CA GLY A 19 -6.59 14.82 5.52
C GLY A 19 -5.41 15.11 4.59
N GLU A 20 -4.38 14.27 4.57
CA GLU A 20 -3.37 14.33 3.50
C GLU A 20 -3.96 13.76 2.20
N GLN A 21 -3.55 14.30 1.05
CA GLN A 21 -3.88 13.74 -0.27
C GLN A 21 -2.62 13.26 -0.99
N PRO A 22 -1.97 12.17 -0.52
CA PRO A 22 -0.69 11.76 -1.08
C PRO A 22 -0.84 11.22 -2.49
N ILE A 23 0.19 11.49 -3.29
CA ILE A 23 0.39 10.91 -4.62
C ILE A 23 1.20 9.61 -4.44
N LEU A 24 0.61 8.50 -4.84
CA LEU A 24 1.17 7.15 -4.68
C LEU A 24 1.16 6.41 -6.02
N GLN A 25 2.02 5.42 -6.15
CA GLN A 25 2.00 4.48 -7.26
C GLN A 25 1.28 3.20 -6.87
N VAL A 26 0.46 2.67 -7.76
CA VAL A 26 -0.09 1.31 -7.68
C VAL A 26 0.97 0.32 -8.15
N LEU A 27 1.39 -0.61 -7.30
CA LEU A 27 2.36 -1.66 -7.66
C LEU A 27 1.70 -2.98 -8.05
N ASN A 28 0.47 -3.22 -7.61
CA ASN A 28 -0.27 -4.42 -7.94
C ASN A 28 -1.76 -4.23 -7.63
N ILE A 29 -2.63 -4.88 -8.40
CA ILE A 29 -4.06 -5.00 -8.14
C ILE A 29 -4.43 -6.48 -8.20
N LYS A 30 -5.00 -7.01 -7.11
CA LYS A 30 -5.43 -8.40 -7.01
C LYS A 30 -6.89 -8.50 -6.57
N LEU A 31 -7.67 -9.34 -7.26
CA LEU A 31 -9.01 -9.70 -6.80
C LEU A 31 -8.92 -10.46 -5.47
N MET A 32 -9.74 -10.09 -4.49
CA MET A 32 -9.82 -10.80 -3.23
C MET A 32 -10.65 -12.08 -3.40
N ASP A 33 -10.18 -13.18 -2.80
CA ASP A 33 -10.82 -14.50 -2.89
C ASP A 33 -12.15 -14.60 -2.11
N SER A 34 -12.55 -13.53 -1.39
CA SER A 34 -13.79 -13.51 -0.61
C SER A 34 -15.01 -13.33 -1.52
N LYS A 35 -15.92 -14.32 -1.51
CA LYS A 35 -17.22 -14.25 -2.19
C LYS A 35 -18.13 -13.17 -1.61
N PRO A 36 -18.91 -12.45 -2.42
CA PRO A 36 -19.96 -11.55 -1.93
C PRO A 36 -20.97 -12.31 -1.07
N LEU A 37 -21.50 -11.67 -0.02
CA LEU A 37 -22.44 -12.28 0.95
C LEU A 37 -23.69 -12.92 0.32
N ASN A 38 -24.08 -12.48 -0.88
CA ASN A 38 -25.30 -12.90 -1.56
C ASN A 38 -25.02 -13.49 -2.96
N GLU A 39 -23.84 -14.09 -3.19
CA GLU A 39 -23.40 -14.57 -4.51
C GLU A 39 -24.47 -15.37 -5.27
N SER A 40 -25.20 -16.27 -4.58
CA SER A 40 -26.18 -17.19 -5.20
C SER A 40 -27.40 -16.51 -5.82
N SER A 41 -27.71 -15.27 -5.45
CA SER A 41 -28.83 -14.50 -6.00
C SER A 41 -28.39 -13.37 -6.93
N MET A 42 -27.09 -13.22 -7.18
CA MET A 42 -26.54 -12.14 -8.01
C MET A 42 -26.48 -12.54 -9.49
N THR A 43 -26.90 -11.61 -10.35
CA THR A 43 -26.58 -11.67 -11.78
C THR A 43 -25.07 -11.52 -12.00
N ALA A 44 -24.57 -11.97 -13.16
CA ALA A 44 -23.15 -11.83 -13.51
C ALA A 44 -22.65 -10.36 -13.45
N SER A 45 -23.50 -9.41 -13.85
CA SER A 45 -23.19 -7.98 -13.79
C SER A 45 -23.09 -7.48 -12.33
N GLN A 46 -24.03 -7.88 -11.47
CA GLN A 46 -23.98 -7.56 -10.05
C GLN A 46 -22.76 -8.18 -9.38
N TYR A 47 -22.42 -9.42 -9.74
CA TYR A 47 -21.23 -10.10 -9.23
C TYR A 47 -19.95 -9.33 -9.55
N LYS A 48 -19.77 -8.90 -10.82
CA LYS A 48 -18.62 -8.08 -11.25
C LYS A 48 -18.53 -6.78 -10.45
N LYS A 49 -19.66 -6.12 -10.17
CA LYS A 49 -19.70 -4.89 -9.35
C LYS A 49 -19.43 -5.12 -7.87
N ALA A 50 -19.63 -6.34 -7.36
CA ALA A 50 -19.42 -6.68 -5.96
C ALA A 50 -18.01 -7.24 -5.65
N GLN A 51 -17.17 -7.41 -6.67
CA GLN A 51 -15.78 -7.84 -6.52
C GLN A 51 -15.00 -6.88 -5.62
N ARG A 52 -14.04 -7.40 -4.85
CA ARG A 52 -13.20 -6.58 -3.96
C ARG A 52 -11.76 -6.63 -4.44
N TYR A 53 -11.16 -5.49 -4.73
CA TYR A 53 -9.77 -5.42 -5.16
C TYR A 53 -8.86 -5.01 -4.01
N ARG A 54 -7.77 -5.75 -3.85
CA ARG A 54 -6.64 -5.41 -2.98
C ARG A 54 -5.56 -4.74 -3.83
N LEU A 55 -5.02 -3.63 -3.34
CA LEU A 55 -3.94 -2.90 -3.98
C LEU A 55 -2.67 -2.99 -3.13
N ILE A 56 -1.53 -2.97 -3.82
CA ILE A 56 -0.25 -2.63 -3.21
C ILE A 56 0.07 -1.20 -3.64
N LEU A 57 0.20 -0.28 -2.68
CA LEU A 57 0.51 1.13 -2.95
C LEU A 57 1.94 1.46 -2.52
N SER A 58 2.61 2.35 -3.24
CA SER A 58 3.96 2.82 -2.93
C SER A 58 4.09 4.34 -2.95
N ASP A 59 4.87 4.87 -2.02
CA ASP A 59 5.29 6.28 -1.99
C ASP A 59 6.69 6.50 -2.60
N GLY A 60 7.23 5.48 -3.27
CA GLY A 60 8.58 5.44 -3.87
C GLY A 60 9.69 4.99 -2.92
N LYS A 61 9.46 4.98 -1.60
CA LYS A 61 10.41 4.51 -0.58
C LYS A 61 9.88 3.32 0.21
N HIS A 62 8.56 3.26 0.42
CA HIS A 62 7.88 2.16 1.07
C HIS A 62 6.73 1.68 0.20
N PHE A 63 6.25 0.47 0.48
CA PHE A 63 4.98 0.00 -0.05
C PHE A 63 4.11 -0.64 1.03
N LEU A 64 2.80 -0.55 0.85
CA LEU A 64 1.78 -1.08 1.75
C LEU A 64 0.90 -2.09 0.98
N PRO A 65 0.98 -3.40 1.31
CA PRO A 65 0.18 -4.43 0.61
C PRO A 65 -1.27 -4.54 1.10
N SER A 66 -1.64 -3.79 2.14
CA SER A 66 -2.90 -3.91 2.86
C SER A 66 -3.92 -2.83 2.47
N CYS A 67 -3.97 -2.45 1.19
CA CYS A 67 -4.92 -1.45 0.70
C CYS A 67 -6.13 -2.12 0.05
N VAL A 68 -7.34 -1.65 0.34
CA VAL A 68 -8.59 -2.22 -0.18
C VAL A 68 -9.39 -1.13 -0.87
N LEU A 69 -9.76 -1.38 -2.12
CA LEU A 69 -10.60 -0.49 -2.91
C LEU A 69 -12.08 -0.68 -2.52
N THR A 70 -12.84 0.41 -2.39
CA THR A 70 -14.30 0.29 -2.27
C THR A 70 -14.91 -0.19 -3.58
N VAL A 71 -15.98 -0.96 -3.48
CA VAL A 71 -16.71 -1.50 -4.64
C VAL A 71 -17.21 -0.41 -5.59
N GLN A 72 -17.43 0.82 -5.09
CA GLN A 72 -17.83 1.98 -5.87
C GLN A 72 -16.76 2.44 -6.87
N LEU A 73 -15.50 2.07 -6.65
CA LEU A 73 -14.37 2.40 -7.52
C LEU A 73 -13.97 1.23 -8.43
N ASN A 74 -14.70 0.11 -8.42
CA ASN A 74 -14.41 -1.05 -9.26
C ASN A 74 -14.47 -0.72 -10.76
N ASP A 75 -15.31 0.23 -11.15
CA ASP A 75 -15.41 0.68 -12.55
C ASP A 75 -14.06 1.23 -13.05
N LEU A 76 -13.23 1.80 -12.17
CA LEU A 76 -11.89 2.25 -12.56
C LEU A 76 -10.98 1.08 -12.95
N VAL A 77 -11.05 -0.04 -12.23
CA VAL A 77 -10.26 -1.24 -12.53
C VAL A 77 -10.81 -1.93 -13.77
N THR A 78 -12.13 -2.10 -13.84
CA THR A 78 -12.77 -2.89 -14.91
C THR A 78 -12.83 -2.19 -16.26
N ASN A 79 -12.62 -0.87 -16.29
CA ASN A 79 -12.46 -0.06 -17.50
C ASN A 79 -10.98 0.30 -17.77
N ASP A 80 -10.03 -0.38 -17.13
CA ASP A 80 -8.58 -0.20 -17.29
C ASP A 80 -8.05 1.22 -17.00
N GLN A 81 -8.82 2.04 -16.29
CA GLN A 81 -8.41 3.37 -15.85
C GLN A 81 -7.47 3.32 -14.63
N LEU A 82 -7.62 2.26 -13.82
CA LEU A 82 -6.77 1.98 -12.66
C LEU A 82 -6.12 0.60 -12.84
N GLN A 83 -4.83 0.60 -13.13
CA GLN A 83 -4.03 -0.60 -13.39
C GLN A 83 -2.68 -0.56 -12.66
N GLU A 84 -1.88 -1.62 -12.81
CA GLU A 84 -0.50 -1.64 -12.33
C GLU A 84 0.29 -0.43 -12.87
N TYR A 85 1.13 0.14 -12.02
CA TYR A 85 1.91 1.37 -12.26
C TYR A 85 1.12 2.66 -12.46
N SER A 86 -0.20 2.66 -12.23
CA SER A 86 -0.97 3.91 -12.16
C SER A 86 -0.44 4.82 -11.04
N ILE A 87 -0.33 6.11 -11.33
CA ILE A 87 -0.06 7.16 -10.37
C ILE A 87 -1.40 7.73 -9.94
N ILE A 88 -1.68 7.67 -8.64
CA ILE A 88 -2.95 8.09 -8.06
C ILE A 88 -2.74 9.12 -6.96
N ARG A 89 -3.67 10.05 -6.82
CA ARG A 89 -3.83 10.82 -5.58
C ARG A 89 -4.90 10.15 -4.73
N LEU A 90 -4.60 9.89 -3.46
CA LEU A 90 -5.61 9.43 -2.51
C LEU A 90 -6.43 10.63 -2.00
N ASP A 91 -7.64 10.83 -2.53
CA ASP A 91 -8.48 11.98 -2.15
C ASP A 91 -9.25 11.75 -0.85
N ARG A 92 -9.72 10.51 -0.63
CA ARG A 92 -10.43 10.10 0.58
C ARG A 92 -10.14 8.65 0.90
N TYR A 93 -9.80 8.38 2.16
CA TYR A 93 -9.50 7.04 2.64
C TYR A 93 -9.83 6.92 4.13
N LEU A 94 -9.97 5.69 4.60
CA LEU A 94 -10.04 5.35 6.02
C LEU A 94 -8.85 4.46 6.36
N ARG A 95 -8.12 4.84 7.40
CA ARG A 95 -7.13 3.97 8.04
C ARG A 95 -7.85 3.18 9.14
N SER A 96 -7.68 1.87 9.15
CA SER A 96 -8.08 1.02 10.28
C SER A 96 -6.92 0.15 10.72
N ASP A 97 -6.84 -0.10 12.03
CA ASP A 97 -5.88 -1.05 12.59
C ASP A 97 -6.66 -2.31 12.99
N LEU A 98 -6.34 -3.45 12.36
CA LEU A 98 -6.81 -4.75 12.82
C LEU A 98 -5.98 -5.15 14.04
N LYS A 99 -6.65 -5.27 15.17
CA LYS A 99 -6.08 -5.78 16.41
C LYS A 99 -6.18 -7.31 16.39
N GLY A 100 -5.05 -7.98 16.60
CA GLY A 100 -4.90 -9.44 16.60
C GLY A 100 -3.49 -9.82 17.08
N GLN A 101 -3.05 -11.06 16.85
CA GLN A 101 -1.69 -11.50 17.22
C GLN A 101 -0.59 -10.65 16.55
N THR A 102 -0.87 -10.07 15.38
CA THR A 102 -0.03 -9.08 14.72
C THR A 102 -0.89 -7.87 14.39
N ALA A 103 -0.48 -6.69 14.86
CA ALA A 103 -1.13 -5.44 14.46
C ALA A 103 -1.00 -5.28 12.95
N LYS A 104 -2.11 -4.96 12.26
CA LYS A 104 -2.12 -4.76 10.82
C LYS A 104 -2.89 -3.51 10.46
N MET A 105 -2.20 -2.52 9.89
CA MET A 105 -2.83 -1.36 9.27
C MET A 105 -3.46 -1.76 7.94
N ILE A 106 -4.73 -1.39 7.76
CA ILE A 106 -5.48 -1.49 6.51
C ILE A 106 -5.85 -0.08 6.05
N LEU A 107 -5.66 0.16 4.76
CA LEU A 107 -6.07 1.40 4.11
C LEU A 107 -7.28 1.11 3.21
N GLN A 108 -8.46 1.58 3.61
CA GLN A 108 -9.66 1.52 2.79
C GLN A 108 -9.74 2.77 1.91
N ILE A 109 -9.66 2.59 0.60
CA ILE A 109 -9.63 3.66 -0.39
C ILE A 109 -11.06 4.01 -0.79
N LEU A 110 -11.51 5.23 -0.45
CA LEU A 110 -12.88 5.69 -0.70
C LEU A 110 -13.01 6.54 -1.96
N GLN A 111 -11.98 7.31 -2.30
CA GLN A 111 -11.92 8.16 -3.48
C GLN A 111 -10.47 8.38 -3.91
N ILE A 112 -10.24 8.33 -5.22
CA ILE A 112 -8.93 8.60 -5.82
C ILE A 112 -9.08 9.44 -7.08
N THR A 113 -7.99 10.09 -7.45
CA THR A 113 -7.80 10.68 -8.77
C THR A 113 -6.65 9.95 -9.45
N VAL A 114 -6.91 9.33 -10.61
CA VAL A 114 -5.83 8.77 -11.45
C VAL A 114 -5.17 9.93 -12.18
N LEU A 115 -3.86 10.08 -12.00
CA LEU A 115 -3.09 11.22 -12.52
C LEU A 115 -2.26 10.86 -13.75
N ASP A 116 -1.73 9.64 -13.79
CA ASP A 116 -0.83 9.17 -14.84
C ASP A 116 -0.72 7.64 -14.80
N ILE A 117 -0.14 7.04 -15.82
CA ILE A 117 0.21 5.61 -15.86
C ILE A 117 1.63 5.50 -16.41
N VAL A 118 2.54 4.97 -15.59
CA VAL A 118 3.94 4.78 -16.00
C VAL A 118 4.22 3.32 -16.34
N THR A 119 5.39 3.03 -16.90
CA THR A 119 5.75 1.69 -17.40
C THR A 119 6.49 0.82 -16.39
N HIS A 120 6.88 1.37 -15.23
CA HIS A 120 7.72 0.68 -14.27
C HIS A 120 7.52 1.21 -12.85
N ARG A 121 7.94 0.40 -11.87
CA ARG A 121 8.02 0.79 -10.47
C ARG A 121 8.96 1.99 -10.28
N ILE A 122 8.50 3.01 -9.57
CA ILE A 122 9.30 4.19 -9.23
C ILE A 122 10.04 3.92 -7.92
N GLY A 123 11.37 4.06 -7.96
CA GLY A 123 12.24 3.85 -6.80
C GLY A 123 12.42 2.37 -6.44
N ASN A 124 12.96 2.12 -5.24
CA ASN A 124 13.14 0.78 -4.69
C ASN A 124 12.42 0.66 -3.34
N PRO A 125 11.07 0.68 -3.34
CA PRO A 125 10.29 0.71 -2.12
C PRO A 125 10.43 -0.59 -1.32
N VAL A 126 10.58 -0.45 0.00
CA VAL A 126 10.61 -1.57 0.94
C VAL A 126 9.26 -1.80 1.58
N SER A 127 8.95 -3.03 1.99
CA SER A 127 7.67 -3.34 2.61
C SER A 127 7.53 -2.61 3.93
N LEU A 128 6.39 -1.96 4.13
CA LEU A 128 5.97 -1.54 5.46
C LEU A 128 5.33 -2.76 6.15
N LEU A 129 6.15 -3.66 6.70
CA LEU A 129 5.64 -4.77 7.52
C LEU A 129 5.13 -4.18 8.84
N THR A 130 3.88 -4.49 9.19
CA THR A 130 3.23 -3.90 10.36
C THR A 130 3.77 -4.43 11.70
N ALA A 131 4.75 -5.35 11.67
CA ALA A 131 5.54 -5.77 12.83
C ALA A 131 6.56 -4.69 13.26
N ASP A 132 7.04 -3.87 12.33
CA ASP A 132 8.07 -2.83 12.56
C ASP A 132 7.49 -1.57 13.25
N LEU A 133 6.23 -1.61 13.66
CA LEU A 133 5.59 -0.55 14.45
C LEU A 133 5.81 -0.73 15.97
N ASN A 134 6.52 -1.79 16.36
CA ASN A 134 6.90 -2.12 17.72
C ASN A 134 8.43 -2.18 17.91
N GLU A 135 9.21 -1.23 17.42
CA GLU A 135 10.62 -1.13 17.81
C GLU A 135 11.00 0.31 18.19
N ASN A 136 10.99 0.55 19.50
CA ASN A 136 12.09 1.28 20.13
C ASN A 136 13.35 0.41 19.94
N ASP A 137 14.08 0.50 18.82
CA ASP A 137 15.51 0.25 18.92
C ASP A 137 16.34 0.85 17.77
N THR A 138 17.53 1.25 18.17
CA THR A 138 18.54 1.97 17.41
C THR A 138 19.46 0.94 16.76
N LEU A 139 19.64 0.97 15.45
CA LEU A 139 20.84 0.37 14.84
C LEU A 139 21.53 1.37 13.93
N THR A 140 22.40 2.10 14.61
CA THR A 140 23.60 2.74 14.08
C THR A 140 24.31 1.83 13.07
N THR A 141 24.52 2.39 11.89
CA THR A 141 25.48 1.90 10.92
C THR A 141 26.89 2.08 11.49
N SER A 142 27.49 1.02 12.01
CA SER A 142 28.94 0.97 12.25
C SER A 142 29.57 -0.09 11.34
N ILE A 143 30.25 0.47 10.36
CA ILE A 143 31.20 -0.10 9.42
C ILE A 143 32.23 -0.94 10.18
N ASN A 144 32.34 -2.24 9.89
CA ASN A 144 33.57 -2.98 10.16
C ASN A 144 34.38 -3.01 8.86
N LYS A 145 35.32 -2.07 8.74
CA LYS A 145 36.48 -2.18 7.86
C LYS A 145 37.70 -2.38 8.75
N ASP A 146 38.38 -3.51 8.50
CA ASP A 146 39.79 -3.80 8.74
C ASP A 146 40.37 -3.55 10.14
N VAL A 147 41.03 -4.57 10.71
CA VAL A 147 42.51 -4.64 10.75
C VAL A 147 42.96 -6.00 11.31
N LEU A 148 43.83 -6.63 10.50
CA LEU A 148 44.81 -7.69 10.76
C LEU A 148 45.17 -8.08 12.22
N GLN A 149 45.34 -9.39 12.42
CA GLN A 149 46.20 -10.05 13.44
C GLN A 149 47.65 -9.47 13.43
N PRO A 150 48.57 -9.66 14.45
CA PRO A 150 48.75 -10.93 15.18
C PRO A 150 49.44 -10.93 16.59
N LYS A 151 49.40 -12.11 17.24
CA LYS A 151 50.45 -12.81 18.04
C LYS A 151 50.98 -12.30 19.42
N VAL A 152 51.27 -13.31 20.27
CA VAL A 152 52.24 -13.42 21.39
C VAL A 152 51.86 -12.82 22.75
N THR A 153 51.59 -13.67 23.75
CA THR A 153 52.59 -14.23 24.70
C THR A 153 51.97 -15.43 25.41
#